data_AF-A0A9Q9E3J3-F1
#
_entry.id   AF-A0A9Q9E3J3-F1
#
_cell.length_a   1.000
_cell.length_b   1.000
_cell.length_c   1.000
_cell.angle_alpha   90.00
_cell.angle_beta   90.00
_cell.angle_gamma   90.00
#
_symmetry.space_group_name_H-M   'P 1'
#
loop_
_entity.id
_entity.type
_entity.pdbx_description
1 polymer ?
#
loop_
_entity_poly.entity_id
_entity_poly.type
_entity_poly.pdbx_seq_one_letter_code
_entity_poly.pdbx_strand_id
1 'polypeptide(L)'
;MAVIEQVAEDEGIGTLVSQLVEDARGLAGAEVALVKARVGERASAYKNAAVFFAVAGVLALAALIALLVGLILSLATLIGPGLATGAVVIGTLAIAGVLAIIGKGRLTPGKPQ
;
A
#
# COMPACT_ATOMS: atom_id res chain seq x y z
N MET A 1 -34.49 56.45 -45.49
CA MET A 1 -35.21 55.84 -44.36
C MET A 1 -34.29 54.78 -43.79
N ALA A 2 -33.68 55.05 -42.64
CA ALA A 2 -32.74 54.13 -42.00
C ALA A 2 -33.51 52.95 -41.41
N VAL A 3 -33.12 51.73 -41.77
CA VAL A 3 -33.42 50.53 -40.97
C VAL A 3 -32.09 49.86 -40.73
N ILE A 4 -31.47 50.24 -39.62
CA ILE A 4 -30.39 49.49 -39.02
C ILE A 4 -31.09 48.39 -38.23
N GLU A 5 -31.16 47.18 -38.79
CA GLU A 5 -31.54 46.00 -38.02
C GLU A 5 -30.29 45.50 -37.31
N GLN A 6 -30.04 46.08 -36.15
CA GLN A 6 -29.19 45.48 -35.13
C GLN A 6 -30.05 44.48 -34.36
N VAL A 7 -29.46 43.32 -34.03
CA VAL A 7 -29.91 42.26 -33.08
C VAL A 7 -29.96 40.89 -33.78
N ALA A 8 -28.80 40.21 -33.84
CA ALA A 8 -28.73 38.73 -33.96
C ALA A 8 -27.30 38.14 -33.82
N GLU A 9 -26.23 38.92 -33.60
CA GLU A 9 -24.85 38.38 -33.68
C GLU A 9 -24.19 38.09 -32.31
N ASP A 10 -24.78 38.55 -31.20
CA ASP A 10 -24.29 38.29 -29.84
C ASP A 10 -24.87 37.02 -29.18
N GLU A 11 -25.88 36.38 -29.79
CA GLU A 11 -26.59 35.24 -29.19
C GLU A 11 -25.89 33.88 -29.45
N GLY A 12 -24.96 33.82 -30.41
CA GLY A 12 -24.27 32.58 -30.81
C GLY A 12 -22.94 32.32 -30.11
N ILE A 13 -22.02 33.30 -30.08
CA ILE A 13 -20.67 33.09 -29.54
C ILE A 13 -20.66 33.10 -28.02
N GLY A 14 -21.40 34.01 -27.38
CA GLY A 14 -21.54 34.02 -25.91
C GLY A 14 -22.14 32.71 -25.39
N THR A 15 -23.12 32.16 -26.11
CA THR A 15 -23.76 30.87 -25.79
C THR A 15 -22.79 29.70 -25.95
N LEU A 16 -21.98 29.65 -27.02
CA LEU A 16 -20.97 28.60 -27.21
C LEU A 16 -19.85 28.66 -26.16
N VAL A 17 -19.42 29.87 -25.79
CA VAL A 17 -18.44 30.07 -24.71
C VAL A 17 -19.02 29.62 -23.37
N SER A 18 -20.28 29.94 -23.08
CA SER A 18 -20.96 29.48 -21.87
C SER A 18 -21.10 27.95 -21.85
N GLN A 19 -21.42 27.31 -22.98
CA GLN A 19 -21.48 25.85 -23.08
C GLN A 19 -20.11 25.21 -22.89
N LEU A 20 -19.05 25.76 -23.49
CA LEU A 20 -17.69 25.24 -23.33
C LEU A 20 -17.19 25.35 -21.88
N VAL A 21 -17.54 26.43 -21.17
CA VAL A 21 -17.24 26.59 -19.74
C VAL A 21 -18.01 25.56 -18.91
N GLU A 22 -19.27 25.30 -19.24
CA GLU A 22 -20.08 24.29 -18.56
C GLU A 22 -19.54 22.87 -18.80
N ASP A 23 -19.15 22.56 -20.03
CA ASP A 23 -18.54 21.29 -20.42
C ASP A 23 -17.17 21.09 -19.76
N ALA A 24 -16.34 22.15 -19.69
CA ALA A 24 -15.05 22.11 -19.00
C ALA A 24 -15.21 21.87 -17.49
N ARG A 25 -16.24 22.46 -16.87
CA ARG A 25 -16.60 22.19 -15.46
C ARG A 25 -17.09 20.76 -15.28
N GLY A 26 -17.90 20.26 -16.22
CA GLY A 26 -18.36 18.87 -16.25
C GLY A 26 -17.19 17.88 -16.35
N LEU A 27 -16.23 18.15 -17.23
CA LEU A 27 -15.02 17.35 -17.39
C LEU A 27 -14.15 17.34 -16.13
N ALA A 28 -13.92 18.51 -15.53
CA ALA A 28 -13.19 18.63 -14.28
C ALA A 28 -13.86 17.82 -13.15
N GLY A 29 -15.19 17.86 -13.05
CA GLY A 29 -15.95 17.04 -12.11
C GLY A 29 -15.80 15.54 -12.38
N ALA A 30 -15.81 15.12 -13.64
CA ALA A 30 -15.62 13.74 -14.05
C ALA A 30 -14.21 13.22 -13.74
N GLU A 31 -13.16 14.02 -13.96
CA GLU A 31 -11.79 13.64 -13.60
C GLU A 31 -11.62 13.48 -12.07
N VAL A 32 -12.19 14.40 -11.29
CA VAL A 32 -12.20 14.29 -9.82
C VAL A 32 -12.94 13.02 -9.39
N ALA A 33 -14.08 12.70 -10.00
CA ALA A 33 -14.82 11.48 -9.73
C ALA A 33 -14.03 10.22 -10.10
N LEU A 34 -13.34 10.22 -11.25
CA LEU A 34 -12.49 9.12 -11.70
C LEU A 34 -11.31 8.89 -10.74
N VAL A 35 -10.60 9.96 -10.38
CA VAL A 35 -9.48 9.89 -9.41
C VAL A 35 -9.99 9.35 -8.08
N LYS A 36 -11.13 9.85 -7.59
CA LYS A 36 -11.75 9.37 -6.35
C LYS A 36 -12.13 7.90 -6.41
N ALA A 37 -12.72 7.44 -7.52
CA ALA A 37 -13.05 6.04 -7.74
C ALA A 37 -11.80 5.16 -7.77
N ARG A 38 -10.77 5.57 -8.52
CA ARG A 38 -9.49 4.84 -8.64
C ARG A 38 -8.73 4.76 -7.31
N VAL A 39 -8.78 5.82 -6.50
CA VAL A 39 -8.23 5.82 -5.14
C VAL A 39 -9.05 4.91 -4.22
N GLY A 40 -10.38 4.97 -4.29
CA GLY A 40 -11.27 4.13 -3.47
C GLY A 40 -11.15 2.64 -3.78
N GLU A 41 -11.08 2.28 -5.06
CA GLU A 41 -10.92 0.90 -5.52
C GLU A 41 -9.58 0.32 -5.03
N ARG A 42 -8.48 1.07 -5.21
CA ARG A 42 -7.17 0.67 -4.66
C ARG A 42 -7.20 0.56 -3.15
N ALA A 43 -7.77 1.55 -2.45
CA ALA A 43 -7.87 1.55 -0.99
C ALA A 43 -8.65 0.32 -0.47
N SER A 44 -9.71 -0.09 -1.16
CA SER A 44 -10.48 -1.28 -0.81
C SER A 44 -9.68 -2.58 -0.96
N ALA A 45 -8.89 -2.70 -2.04
CA ALA A 45 -8.00 -3.83 -2.25
C ALA A 45 -6.89 -3.89 -1.20
N TYR A 46 -6.31 -2.74 -0.84
CA TYR A 46 -5.31 -2.64 0.24
C TYR A 46 -5.89 -3.00 1.60
N LYS A 47 -7.15 -2.65 1.89
CA LYS A 47 -7.81 -2.99 3.17
C LYS A 47 -7.95 -4.50 3.34
N ASN A 48 -8.45 -5.20 2.32
CA ASN A 48 -8.59 -6.65 2.39
C ASN A 48 -7.22 -7.34 2.44
N ALA A 49 -6.27 -6.88 1.62
CA ALA A 49 -4.90 -7.37 1.67
C ALA A 49 -4.27 -7.20 3.06
N ALA A 50 -4.46 -6.04 3.70
CA ALA A 50 -3.92 -5.78 5.03
C ALA A 50 -4.45 -6.76 6.10
N VAL A 51 -5.74 -7.11 6.05
CA VAL A 51 -6.31 -8.12 6.96
C VAL A 51 -5.70 -9.49 6.72
N PHE A 52 -5.61 -9.93 5.46
CA PHE A 52 -4.98 -11.22 5.13
C PHE A 52 -3.51 -11.25 5.55
N PHE A 53 -2.75 -10.17 5.32
CA PHE A 53 -1.36 -10.07 5.76
C PHE A 53 -1.22 -10.06 7.28
N ALA A 54 -2.15 -9.41 8.00
CA ALA A 54 -2.15 -9.43 9.46
C ALA A 54 -2.38 -10.85 9.98
N VAL A 55 -3.40 -11.56 9.48
CA VAL A 55 -3.67 -12.95 9.87
C VAL A 55 -2.50 -13.87 9.49
N ALA A 56 -1.96 -13.74 8.28
CA ALA A 56 -0.80 -14.50 7.84
C ALA A 56 0.42 -14.24 8.73
N GLY A 57 0.66 -13.00 9.14
CA GLY A 57 1.74 -12.63 10.05
C GLY A 57 1.58 -13.26 11.44
N VAL A 58 0.36 -13.25 11.99
CA VAL A 58 0.06 -13.91 13.28
C VAL A 58 0.25 -15.43 13.17
N LEU A 59 -0.24 -16.06 12.10
CA LEU A 59 -0.07 -17.50 11.89
C LEU A 59 1.40 -17.88 11.67
N ALA A 60 2.15 -17.08 10.92
CA ALA A 60 3.59 -17.29 10.72
C ALA A 60 4.35 -17.19 12.05
N LEU A 61 4.01 -16.22 12.91
CA LEU A 61 4.59 -16.09 14.25
C LEU A 61 4.24 -17.29 15.13
N ALA A 62 2.98 -17.72 15.14
CA ALA A 62 2.55 -18.90 15.90
C ALA A 62 3.27 -20.17 15.43
N ALA A 63 3.38 -20.37 14.12
CA ALA A 63 4.10 -21.49 13.53
C ALA A 63 5.60 -21.44 13.87
N LEU A 64 6.23 -20.26 13.84
CA LEU A 64 7.63 -20.10 14.24
C LEU A 64 7.84 -20.47 15.71
N ILE A 65 6.98 -20.01 16.62
CA ILE A 65 7.04 -20.39 18.04
C ILE A 65 6.89 -21.90 18.20
N ALA A 66 5.90 -22.51 17.56
CA ALA A 66 5.67 -23.95 17.62
C ALA A 66 6.88 -24.75 17.05
N LEU A 67 7.48 -24.27 15.97
CA LEU A 67 8.69 -24.85 15.37
C LEU A 67 9.87 -24.79 16.35
N LEU A 68 10.11 -23.64 16.99
CA LEU A 68 11.18 -23.47 17.97
C LEU A 68 10.96 -24.39 19.18
N VAL A 69 9.74 -24.48 19.70
CA VAL A 69 9.39 -25.40 20.79
C VAL A 69 9.63 -26.85 20.37
N GLY A 70 9.14 -27.26 19.20
CA GLY A 70 9.35 -28.60 18.67
C GLY A 70 10.84 -28.94 18.48
N LEU A 71 11.64 -27.97 18.02
CA LEU A 71 13.09 -28.12 17.90
C LEU A 71 13.76 -28.29 19.27
N ILE A 72 13.38 -27.47 20.26
CA ILE A 72 13.89 -27.59 21.64
C ILE A 72 13.55 -28.96 22.20
N LEU A 73 12.30 -29.42 22.09
CA LEU A 73 11.89 -30.73 22.61
C LEU A 73 12.62 -31.88 21.91
N SER A 74 12.83 -31.77 20.60
CA SER A 74 13.59 -32.77 19.83
C SER A 74 15.04 -32.82 20.28
N LEU A 75 15.72 -31.66 20.39
CA LEU A 75 17.11 -31.61 20.86
C LEU A 75 17.26 -31.98 22.34
N ALA A 76 16.26 -31.69 23.16
CA ALA A 76 16.27 -32.03 24.58
C ALA A 76 16.39 -33.55 24.80
N THR A 77 15.91 -34.36 23.86
CA THR A 77 16.07 -35.83 23.92
C THR A 77 17.52 -36.30 23.71
N LEU A 78 18.37 -35.48 23.09
CA LEU A 78 19.77 -35.81 22.79
C LEU A 78 20.75 -35.17 23.79
N ILE A 79 20.57 -33.88 24.09
CA ILE A 79 21.56 -33.09 24.85
C ILE A 79 20.99 -32.51 26.16
N GLY A 80 19.75 -32.86 26.51
CA GLY A 80 19.05 -32.38 27.69
C GLY A 80 18.38 -31.00 27.49
N PRO A 81 17.38 -30.65 28.32
CA PRO A 81 16.52 -29.48 28.10
C PRO A 81 17.27 -28.13 28.16
N GLY A 82 18.24 -28.00 29.07
CA GLY A 82 18.98 -26.76 29.27
C GLY A 82 19.86 -26.40 28.07
N LEU A 83 20.68 -27.35 27.60
CA LEU A 83 21.56 -27.15 26.46
C LEU A 83 20.77 -27.00 25.15
N ALA A 84 19.68 -27.74 24.99
CA ALA A 84 18.78 -27.60 23.85
C ALA A 84 18.20 -26.19 23.74
N THR A 85 17.67 -25.66 24.85
CA THR A 85 17.11 -24.31 24.89
C THR A 85 18.18 -23.26 24.58
N GLY A 86 19.37 -23.39 25.20
CA GLY A 86 20.49 -22.48 24.94
C GLY A 86 20.93 -22.47 23.47
N ALA A 87 21.08 -23.65 22.87
CA ALA A 87 21.49 -23.79 21.47
C ALA A 87 20.47 -23.16 20.50
N VAL A 88 19.17 -23.42 20.71
CA VAL A 88 18.11 -22.88 19.84
C VAL A 88 18.00 -21.36 19.98
N VAL A 89 18.09 -20.82 21.21
CA VAL A 89 18.04 -19.37 21.44
C VAL A 89 19.23 -18.67 20.76
N ILE A 90 20.45 -19.16 20.99
CA ILE A 90 21.66 -18.56 20.40
C ILE A 90 21.60 -18.65 18.87
N GLY A 91 21.23 -19.82 18.32
CA GLY A 91 21.11 -20.00 16.87
C GLY A 91 20.06 -19.08 16.24
N THR A 92 18.90 -18.95 16.88
CA THR A 92 17.82 -18.07 16.39
C THR A 92 18.23 -16.59 16.45
N LEU A 93 18.90 -16.16 17.54
CA LEU A 93 19.42 -14.80 17.66
C LEU A 93 20.52 -14.49 16.64
N ALA A 94 21.39 -15.45 16.34
CA ALA A 94 22.41 -15.29 15.31
C ALA A 94 21.77 -15.04 13.93
N ILE A 95 20.76 -15.84 13.57
CA ILE A 95 20.00 -15.66 12.32
C ILE A 95 19.30 -14.29 12.30
N ALA A 96 18.63 -13.92 13.39
CA ALA A 96 17.96 -12.62 13.51
C ALA A 96 18.94 -11.45 13.38
N GLY A 97 20.13 -11.54 13.98
CA GLY A 97 21.19 -10.55 13.87
C GLY A 97 21.67 -10.37 12.43
N VAL A 98 21.90 -11.46 11.70
CA VAL A 98 22.29 -11.41 10.27
C VAL A 98 21.18 -10.76 9.44
N LEU A 99 19.93 -11.15 9.62
CA LEU A 99 18.79 -10.55 8.92
C LEU A 99 18.66 -9.06 9.24
N ALA A 100 18.88 -8.65 10.49
CA ALA A 100 18.84 -7.25 10.89
C ALA A 100 19.93 -6.42 10.20
N ILE A 101 21.15 -6.96 10.06
CA ILE A 101 22.24 -6.29 9.34
C ILE A 101 21.91 -6.14 7.85
N ILE A 102 21.40 -7.20 7.22
CA ILE A 102 20.98 -7.16 5.80
C ILE A 102 19.84 -6.14 5.62
N GLY A 103 18.85 -6.15 6.52
CA GLY A 103 17.74 -5.21 6.50
C GLY A 103 18.21 -3.77 6.64
N LYS A 104 19.13 -3.49 7.58
CA LYS A 104 19.73 -2.16 7.76
C LYS A 104 20.35 -1.63 6.47
N GLY A 105 21.05 -2.48 5.71
CA GLY A 105 21.66 -2.11 4.44
C GLY A 105 20.66 -1.69 3.36
N ARG A 106 19.41 -2.14 3.44
CA ARG A 106 18.34 -1.78 2.50
C ARG A 106 17.58 -0.51 2.87
N LEU A 107 17.76 -0.02 4.10
CA LEU A 107 17.12 1.21 4.59
C LEU A 107 17.95 2.46 4.26
N THR A 108 19.16 2.33 3.72
CA THR A 108 19.94 3.47 3.24
C THR A 108 19.27 4.04 1.98
N PRO A 109 18.74 5.28 2.02
CA PRO A 109 18.22 5.93 0.83
C PRO A 109 19.36 6.03 -0.19
N GLY A 110 19.14 5.55 -1.42
CA GLY A 110 20.10 5.73 -2.49
C GLY A 110 20.48 7.21 -2.57
N LYS A 111 21.78 7.53 -2.58
CA LYS A 111 22.23 8.89 -2.85
C LYS A 111 21.57 9.33 -4.17
N PRO A 112 20.91 10.50 -4.21
CA PRO A 112 20.34 11.00 -5.46
C PRO A 112 21.46 11.05 -6.50
N GLN A 113 21.20 10.39 -7.63
CA GLN A 113 22.07 10.38 -8.80
C GLN A 113 21.81 11.63 -9.61
#